data_AF-B5BSH9-F1
#
_entry.id   AF-B5BSH9-F1
#
_cell.length_a   1.000
_cell.length_b   1.000
_cell.length_c   1.000
_cell.angle_alpha   90.00
_cell.angle_beta   90.00
_cell.angle_gamma   90.00
#
_symmetry.space_group_name_H-M   'P 1'
#
loop_
_entity.id
_entity.type
_entity.pdbx_description
1 polymer ?
#
loop_
_entity_poly.entity_id
_entity_poly.type
_entity_poly.pdbx_seq_one_letter_code
_entity_poly.pdbx_strand_id
1 'polypeptide(L)'
;MHFLLGCNHPSFTLPWRTLLPYLVALHLLQPGSAQLRVVAPSLRVTAIVGQDVVLRCQLSPCKDAWSSDIRWIQHRTSGFVHHYQNGEDLEQMEEYKGRTELLRKGLSDGNLDLRITAVSTSDSGSYSCAVLDGDGYADAVVDLEVSDPFSQITHPWKVALAVIVTILVGSFVITVFLYRKKAETTKQKGKDAELEGMDAKLGTLAAELERRDAKLETLVENLERRNTEFAKKLASELERRNAQLDKLASDLVQQTKAVEKLNSQWSKLQSLKLTKSDTIQNNFIGYEKSPQAVNYSPLSNPEKHHEAKRRWYIKSDYPQYPNQRGVGPAHVGTHGTTI
;
A
#
# COMPACT_ATOMS: atom_id res chain seq x y z
N MET A 1 -113.72 -22.61 90.18
CA MET A 1 -114.16 -21.68 89.12
C MET A 1 -112.95 -21.33 88.27
N HIS A 2 -112.96 -21.80 87.03
CA HIS A 2 -112.61 -21.06 85.81
C HIS A 2 -111.44 -20.04 85.78
N PHE A 3 -110.58 -20.26 84.77
CA PHE A 3 -109.94 -19.27 83.88
C PHE A 3 -108.81 -18.39 84.48
N LEU A 4 -107.69 -18.06 83.81
CA LEU A 4 -107.19 -18.23 82.44
C LEU A 4 -105.66 -17.99 82.42
N LEU A 5 -105.00 -18.49 81.37
CA LEU A 5 -103.64 -18.13 80.95
C LEU A 5 -103.45 -16.62 80.79
N GLY A 6 -102.24 -16.14 81.05
CA GLY A 6 -101.76 -14.84 80.59
C GLY A 6 -100.29 -14.89 80.17
N CYS A 7 -100.05 -15.00 78.86
CA CYS A 7 -98.79 -14.59 78.24
C CYS A 7 -98.64 -13.07 78.36
N ASN A 8 -97.44 -12.54 78.63
CA ASN A 8 -97.09 -11.17 78.22
C ASN A 8 -95.58 -10.96 78.05
N HIS A 9 -95.28 -10.29 76.95
CA HIS A 9 -93.99 -9.93 76.35
C HIS A 9 -92.99 -9.24 77.29
N PRO A 10 -91.67 -9.37 77.06
CA PRO A 10 -90.71 -8.40 77.57
C PRO A 10 -90.93 -7.07 76.84
N SER A 11 -91.58 -6.14 77.53
CA SER A 11 -91.68 -4.74 77.11
C SER A 11 -90.28 -4.12 77.16
N PHE A 12 -89.59 -4.07 76.01
CA PHE A 12 -88.44 -3.18 75.84
C PHE A 12 -88.95 -1.73 75.80
N THR A 13 -89.26 -1.17 76.96
CA THR A 13 -89.52 0.27 77.10
C THR A 13 -88.16 0.96 77.18
N LEU A 14 -87.54 1.22 76.03
CA LEU A 14 -86.50 2.24 75.94
C LEU A 14 -87.14 3.58 76.34
N PRO A 15 -86.70 4.22 77.43
CA PRO A 15 -87.32 5.45 77.89
C PRO A 15 -87.12 6.54 76.83
N TRP A 16 -88.22 7.14 76.35
CA TRP A 16 -88.24 8.31 75.45
C TRP A 16 -87.21 9.40 75.82
N ARG A 17 -86.88 9.51 77.12
CA ARG A 17 -85.90 10.46 77.67
C ARG A 17 -84.45 10.23 77.20
N THR A 18 -84.06 9.03 76.76
CA THR A 18 -82.72 8.77 76.20
C THR A 18 -82.68 8.88 74.68
N LEU A 19 -83.84 8.85 74.00
CA LEU A 19 -83.93 9.06 72.55
C LEU A 19 -83.74 10.53 72.18
N LEU A 20 -84.24 11.46 73.00
CA LEU A 20 -84.06 12.91 72.80
C LEU A 20 -82.59 13.34 72.69
N PRO A 21 -81.68 13.03 73.63
CA PRO A 21 -80.28 13.41 73.50
C PRO A 21 -79.58 12.68 72.36
N TYR A 22 -79.98 11.45 72.03
CA TYR A 22 -79.41 10.70 70.90
C TYR A 22 -79.87 11.27 69.54
N LEU A 23 -81.14 11.65 69.41
CA LEU A 23 -81.69 12.31 68.22
C LEU A 23 -81.14 13.73 68.06
N VAL A 24 -80.96 14.48 69.16
CA VAL A 24 -80.28 15.78 69.17
C VAL A 24 -78.81 15.61 68.79
N ALA A 25 -78.11 14.61 69.31
CA ALA A 25 -76.74 14.30 68.89
C ALA A 25 -76.67 13.91 67.39
N LEU A 26 -77.64 13.15 66.89
CA LEU A 26 -77.75 12.77 65.48
C LEU A 26 -78.11 13.95 64.58
N HIS A 27 -78.89 14.93 65.06
CA HIS A 27 -79.17 16.19 64.36
C HIS A 27 -77.98 17.17 64.40
N LEU A 28 -77.16 17.13 65.44
CA LEU A 28 -75.91 17.89 65.56
C LEU A 28 -74.76 17.26 64.74
N LEU A 29 -74.84 15.96 64.45
CA LEU A 29 -74.10 15.30 63.37
C LEU A 29 -74.69 15.74 62.04
N GLN A 30 -74.53 17.01 61.69
CA GLN A 30 -74.64 17.42 60.30
C GLN A 30 -73.58 16.62 59.53
N PRO A 31 -73.93 15.80 58.52
CA PRO A 31 -72.95 15.36 57.56
C PRO A 31 -72.42 16.63 56.89
N GLY A 32 -71.26 17.09 57.33
CA GLY A 32 -70.61 18.24 56.72
C GLY A 32 -70.46 17.93 55.24
N SER A 33 -71.10 18.72 54.38
CA SER A 33 -70.88 18.62 52.94
C SER A 33 -69.39 18.83 52.71
N ALA A 34 -68.66 17.75 52.42
CA ALA A 34 -67.25 17.84 52.11
C ALA A 34 -67.13 18.71 50.85
N GLN A 35 -66.44 19.84 50.97
CA GLN A 35 -66.23 20.75 49.85
C GLN A 35 -65.41 20.00 48.77
N LEU A 36 -65.88 20.04 47.52
CA LEU A 36 -65.16 19.48 46.38
C LEU A 36 -63.78 20.14 46.28
N ARG A 37 -62.72 19.32 46.18
CA ARG A 37 -61.36 19.79 45.91
C ARG A 37 -60.73 18.92 44.83
N VAL A 38 -59.87 19.53 44.03
CA VAL A 38 -58.95 18.81 43.13
C VAL A 38 -57.55 18.96 43.70
N VAL A 39 -56.77 17.89 43.66
CA VAL A 39 -55.38 17.87 44.10
C VAL A 39 -54.53 17.34 42.96
N ALA A 40 -53.41 18.02 42.68
CA ALA A 40 -52.37 17.56 41.77
C ALA A 40 -51.27 16.86 42.60
N PRO A 41 -51.13 15.52 42.55
CA PRO A 41 -50.11 14.82 43.34
C PRO A 41 -48.67 15.16 42.90
N SER A 42 -48.51 15.49 41.62
CA SER A 42 -47.23 15.86 41.02
C SER A 42 -47.35 17.24 40.41
N LEU A 43 -46.93 18.26 41.16
CA LEU A 43 -46.99 19.66 40.70
C LEU A 43 -46.11 19.89 39.47
N ARG A 44 -45.02 19.12 39.30
CA ARG A 44 -44.09 19.23 38.17
C ARG A 44 -43.87 17.87 37.53
N VAL A 45 -43.98 17.82 36.21
CA VAL A 45 -43.79 16.62 35.39
C VAL A 45 -42.80 16.97 34.29
N THR A 46 -41.79 16.13 34.08
CA THR A 46 -40.77 16.31 33.05
C THR A 46 -40.92 15.25 31.96
N ALA A 47 -40.75 15.63 30.69
CA ALA A 47 -40.78 14.71 29.56
C ALA A 47 -39.73 15.10 28.50
N ILE A 48 -39.34 14.15 27.66
CA ILE A 48 -38.53 14.39 26.47
C ILE A 48 -39.44 14.48 25.24
N VAL A 49 -39.10 15.33 24.28
CA VAL A 49 -39.82 15.42 23.01
C VAL A 49 -40.04 14.03 22.39
N GLY A 50 -41.27 13.76 21.96
CA GLY A 50 -41.72 12.51 21.37
C GLY A 50 -42.19 11.45 22.37
N GLN A 51 -42.04 11.66 23.68
CA GLN A 51 -42.57 10.75 24.69
C GLN A 51 -44.05 10.99 24.98
N ASP A 52 -44.69 9.99 25.57
CA ASP A 52 -46.01 10.14 26.17
C ASP A 52 -45.87 10.54 27.63
N VAL A 53 -46.73 11.43 28.11
CA VAL A 53 -46.75 11.90 29.49
C VAL A 53 -48.14 11.76 30.09
N VAL A 54 -48.22 11.54 31.40
CA VAL A 54 -49.48 11.53 32.15
C VAL A 54 -49.45 12.64 33.19
N LEU A 55 -50.34 13.61 33.05
CA LEU A 55 -50.59 14.66 34.03
C LEU A 55 -51.65 14.15 35.01
N ARG A 56 -51.34 14.20 36.32
CA ARG A 56 -52.19 13.58 37.34
C ARG A 56 -52.94 14.62 38.17
N CYS A 57 -54.22 14.38 38.34
CA CYS A 57 -55.10 15.14 39.23
C CYS A 57 -56.14 14.18 39.83
N GLN A 58 -56.60 14.48 41.05
CA GLN A 58 -57.55 13.63 41.74
C GLN A 58 -58.53 14.46 42.57
N LEU A 59 -59.75 13.95 42.71
CA LEU A 59 -60.75 14.50 43.62
C LEU A 59 -60.39 14.21 45.07
N SER A 60 -60.67 15.18 45.94
CA SER A 60 -60.57 15.06 47.39
C SER A 60 -61.83 15.64 48.04
N PRO A 61 -62.63 14.83 48.78
CA PRO A 61 -62.48 13.37 48.93
C PRO A 61 -62.67 12.62 47.60
N CYS A 62 -62.10 11.42 47.51
CA CYS A 62 -62.24 10.55 46.34
C CYS A 62 -63.70 10.14 46.16
N LYS A 63 -64.22 10.30 44.94
CA LYS A 63 -65.57 9.94 44.54
C LYS A 63 -65.61 9.66 43.04
N ASP A 64 -66.65 8.97 42.59
CA ASP A 64 -66.87 8.73 41.17
C ASP A 64 -67.02 10.05 40.40
N ALA A 65 -66.19 10.23 39.38
CA ALA A 65 -66.15 11.39 38.50
C ALA A 65 -66.71 11.08 37.09
N TRP A 66 -67.30 9.91 36.86
CA TRP A 66 -67.76 9.49 35.54
C TRP A 66 -68.79 10.45 34.92
N SER A 67 -69.68 11.01 35.73
CA SER A 67 -70.70 11.98 35.31
C SER A 67 -70.29 13.44 35.53
N SER A 68 -69.04 13.71 35.94
CA SER A 68 -68.56 15.08 36.13
C SER A 68 -68.12 15.70 34.81
N ASP A 69 -68.12 17.03 34.75
CA ASP A 69 -67.52 17.80 33.66
C ASP A 69 -66.05 18.08 34.02
N ILE A 70 -65.14 17.45 33.29
CA ILE A 70 -63.70 17.45 33.55
C ILE A 70 -63.00 18.21 32.42
N ARG A 71 -62.26 19.26 32.78
CA ARG A 71 -61.60 20.17 31.84
C ARG A 71 -60.11 20.25 32.14
N TRP A 72 -59.31 19.89 31.14
CA TRP A 72 -57.89 20.17 31.12
C TRP A 72 -57.64 21.42 30.26
N ILE A 73 -57.09 22.46 30.88
CA ILE A 73 -56.93 23.80 30.28
C ILE A 73 -55.46 24.18 30.31
N GLN A 74 -54.89 24.57 29.18
CA GLN A 74 -53.52 25.10 29.14
C GLN A 74 -53.54 26.59 29.48
N HIS A 75 -52.78 27.02 30.49
CA HIS A 75 -52.81 28.42 30.97
C HIS A 75 -52.42 29.42 29.88
N ARG A 76 -51.41 29.10 29.07
CA ARG A 76 -50.86 30.00 28.05
C ARG A 76 -51.91 30.42 27.00
N THR A 77 -52.73 29.49 26.57
CA THR A 77 -53.72 29.69 25.51
C THR A 77 -55.14 29.83 26.07
N SER A 78 -55.34 29.47 27.35
CA SER A 78 -56.65 29.33 28.00
C SER A 78 -57.62 28.41 27.23
N GLY A 79 -57.09 27.52 26.38
CA GLY A 79 -57.87 26.62 25.56
C GLY A 79 -57.95 25.21 26.15
N PHE A 80 -58.95 24.44 25.71
CA PHE A 80 -59.15 23.07 26.12
C PHE A 80 -58.12 22.13 25.50
N VAL A 81 -57.31 21.53 26.35
CA VAL A 81 -56.42 20.42 25.99
C VAL A 81 -57.23 19.13 25.89
N HIS A 82 -58.20 18.97 26.79
CA HIS A 82 -59.18 17.90 26.78
C HIS A 82 -60.41 18.32 27.58
N HIS A 83 -61.60 18.09 27.04
CA HIS A 83 -62.87 18.31 27.73
C HIS A 83 -63.66 17.01 27.71
N TYR A 84 -64.07 16.55 28.88
CA TYR A 84 -64.89 15.35 29.07
C TYR A 84 -66.16 15.71 29.83
N GLN A 85 -67.29 15.18 29.39
CA GLN A 85 -68.55 15.35 30.10
C GLN A 85 -69.45 14.12 29.87
N ASN A 86 -69.99 13.54 30.95
CA ASN A 86 -71.01 12.48 30.90
C ASN A 86 -70.65 11.26 30.02
N GLY A 87 -69.37 10.88 29.97
CA GLY A 87 -68.92 9.74 29.17
C GLY A 87 -68.39 10.10 27.78
N GLU A 88 -68.50 11.36 27.36
CA GLU A 88 -68.11 11.81 26.02
C GLU A 88 -66.94 12.80 26.07
N ASP A 89 -66.04 12.68 25.09
CA ASP A 89 -64.96 13.64 24.88
C ASP A 89 -65.48 14.73 23.92
N LEU A 90 -65.34 16.00 24.30
CA LEU A 90 -65.94 17.16 23.64
C LEU A 90 -64.87 18.04 22.96
N GLU A 91 -64.82 19.32 23.31
CA GLU A 91 -63.99 20.32 22.66
C GLU A 91 -62.49 20.13 22.98
N GLN A 92 -61.66 20.27 21.94
CA GLN A 92 -60.21 20.23 22.05
C GLN A 92 -59.59 21.22 21.08
N MET A 93 -58.52 21.90 21.50
CA MET A 93 -57.66 22.70 20.63
C MET A 93 -57.04 21.82 19.55
N GLU A 94 -56.84 22.39 18.37
CA GLU A 94 -56.40 21.63 17.19
C GLU A 94 -55.05 20.94 17.37
N GLU A 95 -54.14 21.57 18.11
CA GLU A 95 -52.81 21.03 18.43
C GLU A 95 -52.82 19.81 19.37
N TYR A 96 -53.94 19.54 20.05
CA TYR A 96 -54.11 18.41 20.97
C TYR A 96 -55.06 17.32 20.46
N LYS A 97 -55.80 17.57 19.37
CA LYS A 97 -56.71 16.58 18.79
C LYS A 97 -55.97 15.28 18.43
N GLY A 98 -56.52 14.16 18.89
CA GLY A 98 -55.94 12.82 18.66
C GLY A 98 -54.65 12.55 19.42
N ARG A 99 -54.16 13.49 20.25
CA ARG A 99 -52.97 13.33 21.08
C ARG A 99 -53.28 13.20 22.57
N THR A 100 -54.51 13.46 23.00
CA THR A 100 -54.85 13.46 24.42
C THR A 100 -55.98 12.48 24.75
N GLU A 101 -55.89 11.87 25.93
CA GLU A 101 -56.84 10.88 26.41
C GLU A 101 -57.00 10.98 27.92
N LEU A 102 -58.24 11.16 28.39
CA LEU A 102 -58.58 11.04 29.80
C LEU A 102 -58.60 9.56 30.22
N LEU A 103 -57.86 9.19 31.26
CA LEU A 103 -57.72 7.80 31.69
C LEU A 103 -58.97 7.29 32.44
N ARG A 104 -59.93 6.76 31.67
CA ARG A 104 -61.26 6.34 32.15
C ARG A 104 -61.26 5.34 33.31
N LYS A 105 -60.24 4.47 33.39
CA LYS A 105 -60.14 3.43 34.43
C LYS A 105 -60.08 4.01 35.85
N GLY A 106 -59.57 5.23 36.01
CA GLY A 106 -59.39 5.86 37.33
C GLY A 106 -60.58 6.72 37.79
N LEU A 107 -61.57 6.98 36.92
CA LEU A 107 -62.64 7.93 37.21
C LEU A 107 -63.54 7.49 38.37
N SER A 108 -63.78 6.19 38.55
CA SER A 108 -64.57 5.65 39.67
C SER A 108 -63.95 5.95 41.04
N ASP A 109 -62.63 6.10 41.08
CA ASP A 109 -61.86 6.44 42.29
C ASP A 109 -61.57 7.94 42.38
N GLY A 110 -62.08 8.74 41.43
CA GLY A 110 -61.88 10.19 41.37
C GLY A 110 -60.54 10.62 40.76
N ASN A 111 -59.83 9.74 40.05
CA ASN A 111 -58.62 10.11 39.31
C ASN A 111 -59.00 10.72 37.96
N LEU A 112 -58.34 11.83 37.62
CA LEU A 112 -58.64 12.70 36.48
C LEU A 112 -57.46 12.76 35.50
N ASP A 113 -56.63 11.72 35.51
CA ASP A 113 -55.35 11.68 34.84
C ASP A 113 -55.50 11.84 33.32
N LEU A 114 -54.72 12.75 32.74
CA LEU A 114 -54.67 13.01 31.31
C LEU A 114 -53.38 12.49 30.72
N ARG A 115 -53.47 11.63 29.69
CA ARG A 115 -52.33 11.27 28.85
C ARG A 115 -52.22 12.26 27.69
N ILE A 116 -51.02 12.76 27.42
CA ILE A 116 -50.65 13.50 26.20
C ILE A 116 -49.57 12.68 25.49
N THR A 117 -49.81 12.29 24.24
CA THR A 117 -48.90 11.47 23.43
C THR A 117 -47.98 12.32 22.57
N ALA A 118 -46.76 11.82 22.36
CA ALA A 118 -45.76 12.46 21.51
C ALA A 118 -45.60 13.96 21.82
N VAL A 119 -45.20 14.30 23.04
CA VAL A 119 -45.07 15.69 23.49
C VAL A 119 -44.02 16.44 22.67
N SER A 120 -44.19 17.74 22.56
CA SER A 120 -43.36 18.69 21.84
C SER A 120 -42.96 19.83 22.77
N THR A 121 -41.99 20.65 22.36
CA THR A 121 -41.55 21.80 23.16
C THR A 121 -42.65 22.84 23.37
N SER A 122 -43.65 22.92 22.48
CA SER A 122 -44.81 23.80 22.66
C SER A 122 -45.81 23.32 23.72
N ASP A 123 -45.75 22.05 24.10
CA ASP A 123 -46.57 21.49 25.18
C ASP A 123 -45.96 21.78 26.57
N SER A 124 -44.79 22.43 26.66
CA SER A 124 -44.28 22.85 27.96
C SER A 124 -45.08 24.03 28.51
N GLY A 125 -45.52 23.93 29.77
CA GLY A 125 -46.26 24.99 30.45
C GLY A 125 -47.14 24.47 31.59
N SER A 126 -47.95 25.36 32.15
CA SER A 126 -48.89 25.04 33.22
C SER A 126 -50.26 24.63 32.67
N TYR A 127 -50.82 23.59 33.26
CA TYR A 127 -52.10 22.98 32.92
C TYR A 127 -52.99 22.98 34.16
N SER A 128 -54.25 23.41 34.04
CA SER A 128 -55.25 23.28 35.09
C SER A 128 -56.17 22.08 34.79
N CYS A 129 -56.38 21.23 35.79
CA CYS A 129 -57.43 20.21 35.80
C CYS A 129 -58.58 20.75 36.64
N ALA A 130 -59.66 21.16 35.99
CA ALA A 130 -60.85 21.68 36.62
C ALA A 130 -62.00 20.66 36.54
N VAL A 131 -62.77 20.56 37.61
CA VAL A 131 -63.96 19.72 37.68
C VAL A 131 -65.16 20.57 38.05
N LEU A 132 -66.21 20.43 37.26
CA LEU A 132 -67.55 20.93 37.56
C LEU A 132 -68.44 19.73 37.87
N ASP A 133 -69.02 19.72 39.07
CA ASP A 133 -69.94 18.68 39.52
C ASP A 133 -71.13 19.30 40.25
N GLY A 134 -72.27 19.38 39.56
CA GLY A 134 -73.41 20.20 39.98
C GLY A 134 -73.02 21.69 40.06
N ASP A 135 -73.22 22.29 41.24
CA ASP A 135 -72.81 23.67 41.54
C ASP A 135 -71.36 23.77 42.08
N GLY A 136 -70.67 22.64 42.23
CA GLY A 136 -69.30 22.59 42.72
C GLY A 136 -68.28 22.83 41.62
N TYR A 137 -67.33 23.73 41.87
CA TYR A 137 -66.14 23.94 41.03
C TYR A 137 -64.87 23.78 41.88
N ALA A 138 -63.91 23.03 41.37
CA ALA A 138 -62.57 22.97 41.95
C ALA A 138 -61.54 22.68 40.86
N ASP A 139 -60.32 23.18 41.05
CA ASP A 139 -59.22 22.95 40.13
C ASP A 139 -57.87 22.78 40.83
N ALA A 140 -56.90 22.22 40.10
CA ALA A 140 -55.51 22.13 40.50
C ALA A 140 -54.59 22.31 39.28
N VAL A 141 -53.38 22.80 39.54
CA VAL A 141 -52.40 23.11 38.47
C VAL A 141 -51.28 22.07 38.47
N VAL A 142 -50.84 21.69 37.26
CA VAL A 142 -49.69 20.82 36.98
C VAL A 142 -48.79 21.52 35.96
N ASP A 143 -47.49 21.61 36.24
CA ASP A 143 -46.49 22.13 35.33
C ASP A 143 -45.81 21.00 34.54
N LEU A 144 -45.82 21.09 33.21
CA LEU A 144 -45.13 20.19 32.30
C LEU A 144 -43.88 20.86 31.72
N GLU A 145 -42.72 20.25 31.94
CA GLU A 145 -41.44 20.67 31.37
C GLU A 145 -41.00 19.67 30.29
N VAL A 146 -40.97 20.12 29.02
CA VAL A 146 -40.55 19.28 27.90
C VAL A 146 -39.14 19.67 27.45
N SER A 147 -38.20 18.73 27.57
CA SER A 147 -36.81 18.90 27.17
C SER A 147 -36.56 18.36 25.75
N ASP A 148 -35.81 19.11 24.94
CA ASP A 148 -35.30 18.66 23.65
C ASP A 148 -33.76 18.53 23.68
N PRO A 149 -33.23 17.33 23.98
CA PRO A 149 -31.79 17.11 24.01
C PRO A 149 -31.15 17.16 22.61
N PHE A 150 -31.92 16.95 21.53
CA PHE A 150 -31.38 16.91 20.17
C PHE A 150 -31.13 18.32 19.61
N SER A 151 -32.01 19.29 19.92
CA SER A 151 -31.80 20.69 19.52
C SER A 151 -30.52 21.32 20.09
N GLN A 152 -30.04 20.87 21.26
CA GLN A 152 -28.78 21.35 21.85
C GLN A 152 -27.52 20.78 21.16
N ILE A 153 -27.64 19.64 20.47
CA ILE A 153 -26.52 19.02 19.77
C ILE A 153 -26.20 19.80 18.48
N THR A 154 -27.21 20.38 17.84
CA THR A 154 -27.11 21.16 16.60
C THR A 154 -26.73 22.62 16.83
N HIS A 155 -25.72 22.90 17.66
CA HIS A 155 -25.17 24.25 17.71
C HIS A 155 -24.38 24.54 16.41
N PRO A 156 -24.69 25.61 15.65
CA PRO A 156 -24.07 25.89 14.35
C PRO A 156 -22.53 25.91 14.40
N TRP A 157 -21.95 26.38 15.51
CA TRP A 157 -20.50 26.40 15.70
C TRP A 157 -19.87 25.01 15.80
N LYS A 158 -20.56 24.01 16.37
CA LYS A 158 -20.03 22.63 16.46
C LYS A 158 -19.94 21.99 15.08
N VAL A 159 -20.92 22.25 14.23
CA VAL A 159 -20.91 21.80 12.82
C VAL A 159 -19.76 22.47 12.08
N ALA A 160 -19.58 23.78 12.24
CA ALA A 160 -18.47 24.51 11.64
C ALA A 160 -17.10 23.97 12.07
N LEU A 161 -16.91 23.69 13.37
CA LEU A 161 -15.66 23.09 13.88
C LEU A 161 -15.41 21.70 13.28
N ALA A 162 -16.43 20.85 13.21
CA ALA A 162 -16.29 19.52 12.61
C ALA A 162 -15.84 19.62 11.14
N VAL A 163 -16.40 20.53 10.36
CA VAL A 163 -16.02 20.77 8.95
C VAL A 163 -14.60 21.34 8.84
N ILE A 164 -14.21 22.26 9.72
CA ILE A 164 -12.84 22.80 9.71
C ILE A 164 -11.82 21.69 10.02
N VAL A 165 -12.09 20.86 11.03
CA VAL A 165 -11.21 19.75 11.40
C VAL A 165 -11.06 18.76 10.24
N THR A 166 -12.13 18.41 9.53
CA THR A 166 -12.05 17.50 8.38
C THR A 166 -11.24 18.10 7.22
N ILE A 167 -11.41 19.40 6.94
CA ILE A 167 -10.61 20.11 5.93
C ILE A 167 -9.12 20.14 6.33
N LEU A 168 -8.80 20.42 7.60
CA LEU A 168 -7.42 20.45 8.09
C LEU A 168 -6.75 19.08 7.98
N VAL A 169 -7.45 18.01 8.36
CA VAL A 169 -6.95 16.64 8.22
C VAL A 169 -6.75 16.29 6.74
N GLY A 170 -7.72 16.60 5.89
CA GLY A 170 -7.60 16.39 4.45
C GLY A 170 -6.41 17.13 3.83
N SER A 171 -6.25 18.42 4.19
CA SER A 171 -5.12 19.25 3.75
C SER A 171 -3.78 18.70 4.23
N PHE A 172 -3.70 18.20 5.46
CA PHE A 172 -2.49 17.59 5.99
C PHE A 172 -2.11 16.32 5.21
N VAL A 173 -3.08 15.44 4.94
CA VAL A 173 -2.86 14.22 4.14
C VAL A 173 -2.39 14.56 2.73
N ILE A 174 -3.05 15.53 2.07
CA ILE A 174 -2.65 16.01 0.74
C ILE A 174 -1.23 16.57 0.76
N THR A 175 -0.92 17.42 1.75
CA THR A 175 0.40 18.02 1.92
C THR A 175 1.48 16.94 2.06
N VAL A 176 1.28 15.94 2.93
CA VAL A 176 2.21 14.81 3.10
C VAL A 176 2.37 14.01 1.79
N PHE A 177 1.28 13.77 1.07
CA PHE A 177 1.31 13.09 -0.22
C PHE A 177 2.13 13.85 -1.26
N LEU A 178 1.92 15.17 -1.37
CA LEU A 178 2.69 16.04 -2.28
C LEU A 178 4.18 16.07 -1.91
N TYR A 179 4.52 16.11 -0.63
CA TYR A 179 5.91 16.03 -0.17
C TYR A 179 6.57 14.70 -0.54
N ARG A 180 5.88 13.57 -0.35
CA ARG A 180 6.38 12.25 -0.76
C ARG A 180 6.61 12.18 -2.26
N LYS A 181 5.65 12.65 -3.07
CA LYS A 181 5.76 12.68 -4.52
C LYS A 181 6.95 13.53 -5.01
N LYS A 182 7.17 14.70 -4.40
CA LYS A 182 8.30 15.58 -4.76
C LYS A 182 9.67 14.95 -4.43
N ALA A 183 9.78 14.19 -3.34
CA ALA A 183 11.01 13.51 -2.95
C ALA A 183 11.43 12.44 -3.98
N GLU A 184 10.46 11.71 -4.56
CA GLU A 184 10.72 10.71 -5.60
C GLU A 184 11.19 11.36 -6.90
N THR A 185 10.53 12.44 -7.35
CA THR A 185 10.96 13.18 -8.55
C THR A 185 12.36 13.77 -8.40
N THR A 186 12.71 14.25 -7.20
CA THR A 186 14.05 14.80 -6.93
C THR A 186 15.13 13.72 -7.00
N LYS A 187 14.85 12.51 -6.50
CA LYS A 187 15.75 11.35 -6.63
C LYS A 187 15.95 10.96 -8.10
N GLN A 188 14.88 10.97 -8.90
CA GLN A 188 14.97 10.62 -10.31
C GLN A 188 15.83 11.63 -11.09
N LYS A 189 15.60 12.94 -10.89
CA LYS A 189 16.39 13.99 -11.53
C LYS A 189 17.89 13.91 -11.20
N GLY A 190 18.24 13.48 -9.97
CA GLY A 190 19.63 13.23 -9.59
C GLY A 190 20.26 12.06 -10.35
N LYS A 191 19.51 10.96 -10.56
CA LYS A 191 19.96 9.81 -11.35
C LYS A 191 20.11 10.15 -12.83
N ASP A 192 19.19 10.93 -13.37
CA ASP A 192 19.24 11.34 -14.78
C ASP A 192 20.48 12.22 -15.05
N ALA A 193 20.82 13.12 -14.11
CA ALA A 193 22.05 13.92 -14.19
C ALA A 193 23.33 13.10 -14.02
N GLU A 194 23.31 12.05 -13.18
CA GLU A 194 24.44 11.11 -13.04
C GLU A 194 24.65 10.29 -14.32
N LEU A 195 23.55 9.86 -14.97
CA LEU A 195 23.58 9.13 -16.23
C LEU A 195 24.11 10.01 -17.38
N GLU A 196 23.68 11.27 -17.46
CA GLU A 196 24.19 12.24 -18.43
C GLU A 196 25.69 12.51 -18.21
N GLY A 197 26.14 12.62 -16.96
CA GLY A 197 27.56 12.75 -16.62
C GLY A 197 28.39 11.53 -17.02
N MET A 198 27.83 10.32 -16.92
CA MET A 198 28.46 9.09 -17.41
C MET A 198 28.53 9.03 -18.94
N ASP A 199 27.48 9.45 -19.64
CA ASP A 199 27.45 9.49 -21.11
C ASP A 199 28.50 10.48 -21.66
N ALA A 200 28.62 11.65 -21.03
CA ALA A 200 29.68 12.60 -21.36
C ALA A 200 31.09 12.01 -21.18
N LYS A 201 31.33 11.29 -20.07
CA LYS A 201 32.60 10.57 -19.87
C LYS A 201 32.83 9.50 -20.93
N LEU A 202 31.80 8.74 -21.29
CA LEU A 202 31.89 7.71 -22.33
C LEU A 202 32.25 8.32 -23.69
N GLY A 203 31.66 9.46 -24.05
CA GLY A 203 31.99 10.21 -25.26
C GLY A 203 33.46 10.66 -25.29
N THR A 204 33.99 11.18 -24.18
CA THR A 204 35.42 11.55 -24.11
C THR A 204 36.35 10.34 -24.27
N LEU A 205 35.96 9.18 -23.72
CA LEU A 205 36.74 7.95 -23.83
C LEU A 205 36.71 7.39 -25.26
N ALA A 206 35.56 7.46 -25.92
CA ALA A 206 35.40 7.06 -27.32
C ALA A 206 36.31 7.88 -28.24
N ALA A 207 36.33 9.21 -28.08
CA ALA A 207 37.18 10.10 -28.87
C ALA A 207 38.69 9.82 -28.66
N GLU A 208 39.11 9.52 -27.42
CA GLU A 208 40.50 9.12 -27.14
C GLU A 208 40.86 7.77 -27.79
N LEU A 209 39.91 6.83 -27.85
CA LEU A 209 40.10 5.53 -28.48
C LEU A 209 40.31 5.67 -30.00
N GLU A 210 39.47 6.46 -30.68
CA GLU A 210 39.62 6.78 -32.11
C GLU A 210 40.98 7.44 -32.40
N ARG A 211 41.42 8.36 -31.52
CA ARG A 211 42.73 9.02 -31.66
C ARG A 211 43.89 8.04 -31.55
N ARG A 212 43.78 7.03 -30.66
CA ARG A 212 44.79 5.98 -30.53
C ARG A 212 44.81 5.05 -31.74
N ASP A 213 43.65 4.75 -32.30
CA ASP A 213 43.52 3.90 -33.47
C ASP A 213 44.20 4.56 -34.69
N ALA A 214 43.89 5.83 -34.96
CA ALA A 214 44.58 6.60 -36.00
C ALA A 214 46.10 6.67 -35.78
N LYS A 215 46.55 6.80 -34.53
CA LYS A 215 47.99 6.79 -34.21
C LYS A 215 48.63 5.41 -34.45
N LEU A 216 47.90 4.33 -34.17
CA LEU A 216 48.33 2.96 -34.45
C LEU A 216 48.51 2.73 -35.95
N GLU A 217 47.56 3.16 -36.78
CA GLU A 217 47.66 3.06 -38.25
C GLU A 217 48.92 3.75 -38.77
N THR A 218 49.18 4.99 -38.33
CA THR A 218 50.40 5.72 -38.74
C THR A 218 51.70 5.02 -38.29
N LEU A 219 51.70 4.38 -37.11
CA LEU A 219 52.85 3.61 -36.63
C LEU A 219 53.08 2.35 -37.45
N VAL A 220 52.00 1.66 -37.83
CA VAL A 220 52.05 0.47 -38.71
C VAL A 220 52.63 0.84 -40.06
N GLU A 221 52.12 1.90 -40.71
CA GLU A 221 52.67 2.38 -41.99
C GLU A 221 54.15 2.74 -41.91
N ASN A 222 54.57 3.41 -40.83
CA ASN A 222 55.98 3.76 -40.61
C ASN A 222 56.85 2.51 -40.38
N LEU A 223 56.34 1.48 -39.72
CA LEU A 223 57.02 0.20 -39.55
C LEU A 223 57.15 -0.55 -40.88
N GLU A 224 56.09 -0.61 -41.68
CA GLU A 224 56.12 -1.23 -43.01
C GLU A 224 57.10 -0.52 -43.94
N ARG A 225 57.11 0.82 -43.94
CA ARG A 225 58.09 1.61 -44.71
C ARG A 225 59.52 1.28 -44.31
N ARG A 226 59.82 1.22 -43.01
CA ARG A 226 61.15 0.83 -42.53
C ARG A 226 61.49 -0.61 -42.93
N ASN A 227 60.55 -1.54 -42.80
CA ASN A 227 60.77 -2.95 -43.15
C ASN A 227 61.09 -3.11 -44.64
N THR A 228 60.36 -2.40 -45.52
CA THR A 228 60.63 -2.42 -46.96
C THR A 228 61.98 -1.75 -47.31
N GLU A 229 62.37 -0.69 -46.62
CA GLU A 229 63.68 -0.05 -46.79
C GLU A 229 64.82 -0.99 -46.36
N PHE A 230 64.69 -1.65 -45.20
CA PHE A 230 65.64 -2.65 -44.74
C PHE A 230 65.75 -3.83 -45.72
N ALA A 231 64.62 -4.33 -46.23
CA ALA A 231 64.60 -5.40 -47.22
C ALA A 231 65.34 -5.00 -48.51
N LYS A 232 65.15 -3.76 -49.00
CA LYS A 232 65.88 -3.23 -50.16
C LYS A 232 67.39 -3.11 -49.91
N LYS A 233 67.79 -2.60 -48.74
CA LYS A 233 69.21 -2.52 -48.35
C LYS A 233 69.84 -3.91 -48.33
N LEU A 234 69.18 -4.88 -47.69
CA LEU A 234 69.67 -6.25 -47.61
C LEU A 234 69.78 -6.90 -49.00
N ALA A 235 68.79 -6.69 -49.88
CA ALA A 235 68.84 -7.17 -51.25
C ALA A 235 70.01 -6.59 -52.04
N SER A 236 70.26 -5.27 -51.93
CA SER A 236 71.39 -4.62 -52.60
C SER A 236 72.74 -5.10 -52.07
N GLU A 237 72.83 -5.42 -50.77
CA GLU A 237 74.04 -5.94 -50.16
C GLU A 237 74.29 -7.40 -50.55
N LEU A 238 73.23 -8.20 -50.63
CA LEU A 238 73.30 -9.57 -51.14
C LEU A 238 73.79 -9.60 -52.60
N GLU A 239 73.28 -8.72 -53.45
CA GLU A 239 73.71 -8.61 -54.85
C GLU A 239 75.19 -8.23 -54.97
N ARG A 240 75.65 -7.27 -54.16
CA ARG A 240 77.09 -6.92 -54.08
C ARG A 240 77.95 -8.10 -53.64
N ARG A 241 77.53 -8.84 -52.61
CA ARG A 241 78.28 -10.02 -52.14
C ARG A 241 78.31 -11.12 -53.19
N ASN A 242 77.22 -11.35 -53.91
CA ASN A 242 77.17 -12.31 -55.01
C ASN A 242 78.16 -11.92 -56.13
N ALA A 243 78.18 -10.66 -56.55
CA ALA A 243 79.15 -10.18 -57.55
C ALA A 243 80.61 -10.30 -57.08
N GLN A 244 80.88 -10.11 -55.79
CA GLN A 244 82.22 -10.35 -55.20
C GLN A 244 82.60 -11.83 -55.24
N LEU A 245 81.67 -12.74 -54.93
CA LEU A 245 81.88 -14.19 -55.01
C LEU A 245 82.16 -14.63 -56.45
N ASP A 246 81.41 -14.11 -57.43
CA ASP A 246 81.64 -14.41 -58.86
C ASP A 246 83.03 -13.96 -59.32
N LYS A 247 83.48 -12.78 -58.88
CA LYS A 247 84.84 -12.29 -59.16
C LYS A 247 85.90 -13.21 -58.53
N LEU A 248 85.74 -13.57 -57.26
CA LEU A 248 86.66 -14.46 -56.55
C LEU A 248 86.72 -15.84 -57.22
N ALA A 249 85.58 -16.37 -57.68
CA ALA A 249 85.51 -17.62 -58.43
C ALA A 249 86.29 -17.52 -59.75
N SER A 250 86.13 -16.43 -60.50
CA SER A 250 86.90 -16.16 -61.72
C SER A 250 88.41 -16.09 -61.45
N ASP A 251 88.83 -15.37 -60.40
CA ASP A 251 90.23 -15.27 -59.99
C ASP A 251 90.81 -16.65 -59.63
N LEU A 252 90.05 -17.49 -58.91
CA LEU A 252 90.45 -18.86 -58.56
C LEU A 252 90.61 -19.75 -59.81
N VAL A 253 89.72 -19.63 -60.80
CA VAL A 253 89.85 -20.32 -62.08
C VAL A 253 91.11 -19.87 -62.82
N GLN A 254 91.42 -18.57 -62.82
CA GLN A 254 92.63 -18.04 -63.44
C GLN A 254 93.91 -18.53 -62.73
N GLN A 255 93.91 -18.55 -61.39
CA GLN A 255 94.99 -19.15 -60.61
C GLN A 255 95.15 -20.64 -60.91
N THR A 256 94.05 -21.39 -61.03
CA THR A 256 94.07 -22.81 -61.39
C THR A 256 94.73 -23.03 -62.75
N LYS A 257 94.35 -22.24 -63.78
CA LYS A 257 95.01 -22.26 -65.10
C LYS A 257 96.50 -21.90 -65.02
N ALA A 258 96.88 -20.96 -64.16
CA ALA A 258 98.28 -20.60 -63.95
C ALA A 258 99.07 -21.75 -63.30
N VAL A 259 98.48 -22.43 -62.31
CA VAL A 259 99.05 -23.64 -61.69
C VAL A 259 99.18 -24.76 -62.72
N GLU A 260 98.16 -25.01 -63.54
CA GLU A 260 98.23 -26.01 -64.62
C GLU A 260 99.35 -25.69 -65.63
N LYS A 261 99.51 -24.42 -65.99
CA LYS A 261 100.60 -23.97 -66.86
C LYS A 261 101.97 -24.19 -66.23
N LEU A 262 102.13 -23.84 -64.95
CA LEU A 262 103.34 -24.11 -64.19
C LEU A 262 103.61 -25.62 -64.09
N ASN A 263 102.58 -26.43 -63.85
CA ASN A 263 102.67 -27.90 -63.82
C ASN A 263 103.08 -28.47 -65.19
N SER A 264 102.54 -27.93 -66.29
CA SER A 264 102.97 -28.27 -67.65
C SER A 264 104.45 -27.92 -67.90
N GLN A 265 104.91 -26.76 -67.42
CA GLN A 265 106.33 -26.40 -67.50
C GLN A 265 107.20 -27.32 -66.64
N TRP A 266 106.75 -27.68 -65.43
CA TRP A 266 107.45 -28.59 -64.55
C TRP A 266 107.55 -30.00 -65.16
N SER A 267 106.47 -30.50 -65.75
CA SER A 267 106.44 -31.76 -66.52
C SER A 267 107.43 -31.74 -67.70
N LYS A 268 107.50 -30.63 -68.46
CA LYS A 268 108.52 -30.46 -69.51
C LYS A 268 109.95 -30.47 -68.98
N LEU A 269 110.20 -29.83 -67.83
CA LEU A 269 111.51 -29.85 -67.17
C LEU A 269 111.86 -31.26 -66.67
N GLN A 270 110.87 -32.01 -66.20
CA GLN A 270 111.04 -33.40 -65.78
C GLN A 270 111.35 -34.30 -66.99
N SER A 271 110.66 -34.12 -68.13
CA SER A 271 111.00 -34.83 -69.38
C SER A 271 112.36 -34.42 -69.96
N LEU A 272 112.81 -33.17 -69.74
CA LEU A 272 114.17 -32.70 -70.10
C LEU A 272 115.26 -33.31 -69.20
N LYS A 273 114.94 -33.62 -67.94
CA LYS A 273 115.81 -34.43 -67.07
C LYS A 273 115.84 -35.89 -67.50
N LEU A 274 114.69 -36.47 -67.88
CA LEU A 274 114.59 -37.87 -68.37
C LEU A 274 115.30 -38.08 -69.73
N THR A 275 115.33 -37.08 -70.61
CA THR A 275 116.04 -37.17 -71.92
C THR A 275 117.54 -36.86 -71.87
N LYS A 276 118.08 -36.45 -70.72
CA LYS A 276 119.54 -36.35 -70.47
C LYS A 276 120.11 -37.54 -69.71
N SER A 277 119.27 -38.51 -69.32
CA SER A 277 119.60 -39.61 -68.42
C SER A 277 119.35 -41.00 -69.02
N ASP A 278 119.33 -41.14 -70.35
CA ASP A 278 119.31 -42.45 -71.06
C ASP A 278 120.58 -42.66 -71.90
N THR A 279 121.70 -42.17 -71.40
CA THR A 279 123.04 -42.73 -71.65
C THR A 279 123.57 -43.16 -70.29
N ILE A 280 123.58 -44.48 -70.05
CA ILE A 280 124.25 -45.25 -68.97
C ILE A 280 123.29 -46.14 -68.13
N GLN A 281 123.27 -47.41 -68.56
CA GLN A 281 123.30 -48.66 -67.79
C GLN A 281 122.07 -49.57 -67.65
N ASN A 282 122.27 -50.74 -68.29
CA ASN A 282 121.64 -52.04 -68.20
C ASN A 282 121.65 -52.70 -66.79
N ASN A 283 120.76 -53.68 -66.67
CA ASN A 283 120.80 -54.93 -65.88
C ASN A 283 120.55 -54.87 -64.36
N PHE A 284 119.41 -55.43 -63.92
CA PHE A 284 119.37 -56.62 -63.06
C PHE A 284 117.95 -57.23 -62.97
N ILE A 285 117.88 -58.57 -62.93
CA ILE A 285 116.68 -59.41 -62.82
C ILE A 285 116.49 -59.83 -61.35
N GLY A 286 115.24 -59.97 -60.86
CA GLY A 286 114.92 -60.99 -59.84
C GLY A 286 113.87 -60.68 -58.75
N TYR A 287 112.76 -61.44 -58.83
CA TYR A 287 111.96 -62.06 -57.74
C TYR A 287 110.87 -61.26 -56.96
N GLU A 288 109.63 -61.47 -57.40
CA GLU A 288 108.52 -62.16 -56.69
C GLU A 288 108.13 -61.80 -55.23
N LYS A 289 106.91 -61.26 -55.04
CA LYS A 289 105.80 -61.83 -54.23
C LYS A 289 104.55 -60.93 -54.24
N SER A 290 103.39 -61.57 -54.48
CA SER A 290 102.01 -61.12 -54.19
C SER A 290 101.63 -61.55 -52.73
N PRO A 291 100.45 -61.29 -52.13
CA PRO A 291 99.23 -60.65 -52.66
C PRO A 291 98.37 -59.79 -51.66
N GLN A 292 97.26 -59.23 -52.18
CA GLN A 292 96.00 -58.77 -51.50
C GLN A 292 96.02 -57.38 -50.81
N ALA A 293 94.98 -56.54 -50.81
CA ALA A 293 93.54 -56.62 -51.16
C ALA A 293 93.06 -55.22 -51.64
N VAL A 294 92.22 -55.06 -52.68
CA VAL A 294 90.74 -54.91 -52.63
C VAL A 294 90.30 -53.89 -51.56
N ASN A 295 89.65 -52.76 -51.84
CA ASN A 295 88.40 -52.63 -52.57
C ASN A 295 88.16 -51.19 -53.08
N TYR A 296 87.47 -51.08 -54.20
CA TYR A 296 86.97 -49.84 -54.79
C TYR A 296 85.47 -49.65 -54.49
N SER A 297 85.07 -48.37 -54.47
CA SER A 297 83.75 -47.85 -54.90
C SER A 297 82.55 -48.00 -53.93
N PRO A 298 81.41 -47.30 -54.13
CA PRO A 298 81.13 -46.16 -55.03
C PRO A 298 80.12 -45.08 -54.49
N LEU A 299 79.92 -44.03 -55.31
CA LEU A 299 78.65 -43.38 -55.74
C LEU A 299 77.53 -43.10 -54.70
N SER A 300 77.05 -41.84 -54.64
CA SER A 300 75.83 -41.41 -55.36
C SER A 300 75.20 -40.12 -54.78
N ASN A 301 75.25 -39.03 -55.53
CA ASN A 301 74.10 -38.10 -55.72
C ASN A 301 73.02 -38.88 -56.54
N PRO A 302 71.70 -38.55 -56.66
CA PRO A 302 71.09 -37.21 -56.59
C PRO A 302 69.61 -37.10 -56.10
N GLU A 303 69.15 -35.85 -55.97
CA GLU A 303 67.83 -35.26 -56.27
C GLU A 303 66.49 -35.99 -55.98
N LYS A 304 65.50 -35.22 -55.45
CA LYS A 304 64.24 -34.76 -56.12
C LYS A 304 63.18 -34.42 -55.05
N HIS A 305 62.64 -33.19 -54.95
CA HIS A 305 61.66 -32.47 -55.78
C HIS A 305 60.23 -32.54 -55.18
N HIS A 306 59.50 -31.41 -55.23
CA HIS A 306 58.06 -31.19 -54.88
C HIS A 306 57.71 -31.14 -53.37
N GLU A 307 56.81 -30.30 -52.84
CA GLU A 307 55.94 -29.27 -53.40
C GLU A 307 55.41 -28.35 -52.27
N ALA A 308 54.86 -27.23 -52.67
CA ALA A 308 54.30 -26.15 -51.86
C ALA A 308 53.18 -26.55 -50.88
N LYS A 309 53.12 -25.88 -49.71
CA LYS A 309 52.01 -24.96 -49.36
C LYS A 309 52.20 -24.26 -48.02
N ARG A 310 52.00 -22.93 -48.07
CA ARG A 310 51.89 -21.99 -46.96
C ARG A 310 50.85 -22.42 -45.91
N ARG A 311 51.16 -22.22 -44.62
CA ARG A 311 50.31 -21.38 -43.74
C ARG A 311 51.04 -20.97 -42.46
N TRP A 312 51.19 -19.66 -42.30
CA TRP A 312 51.40 -19.02 -41.00
C TRP A 312 50.12 -19.14 -40.16
N TYR A 313 50.21 -19.50 -38.88
CA TYR A 313 50.16 -18.57 -37.75
C TYR A 313 49.91 -19.32 -36.43
N ILE A 314 50.68 -18.92 -35.42
CA ILE A 314 50.50 -19.19 -34.00
C ILE A 314 49.17 -18.54 -33.55
N LYS A 315 48.39 -19.25 -32.72
CA LYS A 315 47.44 -18.58 -31.82
C LYS A 315 47.45 -19.24 -30.45
N SER A 316 47.95 -18.46 -29.51
CA SER A 316 47.98 -18.66 -28.06
C SER A 316 46.60 -18.49 -27.43
N ASP A 317 46.51 -19.09 -26.24
CA ASP A 317 45.35 -19.26 -25.36
C ASP A 317 44.58 -17.99 -24.97
N TYR A 318 43.26 -18.17 -24.78
CA TYR A 318 42.45 -17.44 -23.79
C TYR A 318 41.35 -18.38 -23.25
N PRO A 319 41.13 -18.44 -21.91
CA PRO A 319 39.95 -19.07 -21.32
C PRO A 319 38.77 -18.10 -21.19
N GLN A 320 37.57 -18.66 -21.36
CA GLN A 320 36.25 -18.03 -21.21
C GLN A 320 35.82 -17.96 -19.73
N TYR A 321 35.19 -16.84 -19.34
CA TYR A 321 34.34 -16.71 -18.15
C TYR A 321 32.86 -16.51 -18.55
N PRO A 322 31.89 -16.82 -17.68
CA PRO A 322 30.54 -17.21 -18.06
C PRO A 322 29.56 -16.03 -18.13
N ASN A 323 28.51 -16.19 -18.95
CA ASN A 323 27.38 -15.27 -18.99
C ASN A 323 26.08 -15.94 -18.54
N GLN A 324 25.15 -15.10 -18.10
CA GLN A 324 24.05 -15.33 -17.19
C GLN A 324 22.73 -15.81 -17.86
N ARG A 325 21.83 -16.27 -16.97
CA ARG A 325 20.36 -16.04 -16.94
C ARG A 325 19.45 -16.60 -18.06
N GLY A 326 18.52 -17.46 -17.62
CA GLY A 326 17.13 -17.60 -18.10
C GLY A 326 16.34 -18.28 -16.96
N VAL A 327 15.52 -17.60 -16.16
CA VAL A 327 14.12 -17.13 -16.37
C VAL A 327 13.12 -18.28 -16.64
N GLY A 328 12.23 -18.50 -15.67
CA GLY A 328 10.79 -18.73 -15.92
C GLY A 328 10.17 -20.03 -15.41
N PRO A 329 8.88 -20.05 -15.01
CA PRO A 329 8.40 -20.68 -13.78
C PRO A 329 7.33 -21.78 -13.97
N ALA A 330 7.04 -22.56 -12.92
CA ALA A 330 5.79 -23.32 -12.86
C ALA A 330 5.36 -23.74 -11.42
N HIS A 331 4.06 -23.47 -11.15
CA HIS A 331 3.14 -24.18 -10.23
C HIS A 331 3.29 -24.06 -8.70
N VAL A 332 2.24 -24.12 -7.86
CA VAL A 332 0.77 -23.88 -7.85
C VAL A 332 0.32 -24.24 -6.41
N GLY A 333 -0.69 -23.55 -5.85
CA GLY A 333 -1.45 -23.94 -4.64
C GLY A 333 -0.80 -23.52 -3.30
N THR A 334 -1.52 -23.01 -2.29
CA THR A 334 -2.88 -23.32 -1.86
C THR A 334 -3.48 -22.16 -1.04
N HIS A 335 -4.76 -21.86 -1.31
CA HIS A 335 -5.68 -21.17 -0.40
C HIS A 335 -6.10 -22.11 0.75
N GLY A 336 -6.44 -21.53 1.91
CA GLY A 336 -7.06 -22.27 3.02
C GLY A 336 -7.28 -21.44 4.29
N THR A 337 -8.28 -20.56 4.23
CA THR A 337 -8.97 -19.85 5.32
C THR A 337 -9.34 -20.74 6.51
N THR A 338 -9.38 -20.21 7.76
CA THR A 338 -10.46 -20.47 8.75
C THR A 338 -10.36 -19.45 9.91
N ILE A 339 -11.43 -18.66 10.03
CA ILE A 339 -12.13 -18.03 11.18
C ILE A 339 -11.34 -17.11 12.12
#